data_AF-A0A3N6ADM1-F1
#
_entry.id   AF-A0A3N6ADM1-F1
#
_cell.length_a   1.000
_cell.length_b   1.000
_cell.length_c   1.000
_cell.angle_alpha   90.00
_cell.angle_beta   90.00
_cell.angle_gamma   90.00
#
_symmetry.space_group_name_H-M   'P 1'
#
loop_
_entity.id
_entity.type
_entity.pdbx_description
1 polymer ?
#
loop_
_entity_poly.entity_id
_entity_poly.type
_entity_poly.pdbx_seq_one_letter_code
_entity_poly.pdbx_strand_id
1 'polypeptide(L)'
;EPIEQVLHDILVELSERGHMMRGLSTGDLKVVWGGRQGKELDLSRTLPEQGVQPNEVLRVLVEMYEGGAGSLRADRLDREWRLLERFQALNPDKVEILQRQSGPDEEVFHVRLLNSPGIEALSGAQPVIRDRHTLRFCYPRFYPEMPIECYIQEPLFHPNVKPETGFVCLWEEASSRHNLIQAISRAQAMAAYRMVNLGGPHMMNRPAAEWYEQIGRPQQLVPLSWEDLKVYEVRDSRVSWLEPGRSLA
;
A
#
# COMPACT_ATOMS: atom_id res chain seq x y z
N GLU A 1 39.74 -15.25 -7.62
CA GLU A 1 39.05 -14.11 -8.24
C GLU A 1 38.84 -13.01 -7.20
N PRO A 2 38.69 -11.74 -7.62
CA PRO A 2 38.27 -10.66 -6.72
C PRO A 2 36.94 -11.02 -6.07
N ILE A 3 36.77 -10.66 -4.80
CA ILE A 3 35.51 -10.89 -4.06
C ILE A 3 34.32 -10.26 -4.80
N GLU A 4 34.54 -9.11 -5.43
CA GLU A 4 33.55 -8.42 -6.24
C GLU A 4 32.96 -9.28 -7.35
N GLN A 5 33.78 -10.09 -8.03
CA GLN A 5 33.33 -10.96 -9.12
C GLN A 5 32.45 -12.10 -8.58
N VAL A 6 32.89 -12.75 -7.50
CA VAL A 6 32.13 -13.84 -6.85
C VAL A 6 30.81 -13.34 -6.29
N LEU A 7 30.80 -12.14 -5.70
CA LEU A 7 29.57 -11.50 -5.22
C LEU A 7 28.66 -11.10 -6.38
N HIS A 8 29.22 -10.59 -7.48
CA HIS A 8 28.45 -10.27 -8.68
C HIS A 8 27.74 -11.52 -9.21
N ASP A 9 28.44 -12.64 -9.31
CA ASP A 9 27.88 -13.90 -9.81
C ASP A 9 26.79 -14.47 -8.89
N ILE A 10 27.00 -14.44 -7.56
CA ILE A 10 25.98 -14.83 -6.57
C ILE A 10 24.75 -13.91 -6.66
N LEU A 11 24.95 -12.61 -6.87
CA LEU A 11 23.86 -11.63 -6.98
C LEU A 11 23.09 -11.78 -8.30
N VAL A 12 23.77 -12.12 -9.39
CA VAL A 12 23.14 -12.47 -10.68
C VAL A 12 22.29 -13.73 -10.51
N GLU A 13 22.82 -14.78 -9.87
CA GLU A 13 22.08 -16.03 -9.61
C GLU A 13 20.84 -15.80 -8.72
N LEU A 14 20.95 -14.95 -7.69
CA LEU A 14 19.82 -14.56 -6.83
C LEU A 14 18.78 -13.72 -7.59
N SER A 15 19.22 -12.86 -8.51
CA SER A 15 18.35 -12.06 -9.38
C SER A 15 17.58 -12.94 -10.37
N GLU A 16 18.23 -13.93 -10.98
CA GLU A 16 17.61 -14.88 -11.91
C GLU A 16 16.57 -15.78 -11.24
N ARG A 17 16.73 -16.04 -9.92
CA ARG A 17 15.76 -16.79 -9.09
C ARG A 17 14.57 -15.95 -8.61
N GLY A 18 14.43 -14.70 -9.07
CA GLY A 18 13.30 -13.84 -8.73
C GLY A 18 13.36 -13.22 -7.33
N HIS A 19 14.46 -13.39 -6.60
CA HIS A 19 14.71 -12.68 -5.34
C HIS A 19 15.35 -11.33 -5.66
N MET A 20 14.55 -10.34 -6.04
CA MET A 20 15.03 -8.96 -6.21
C MET A 20 15.59 -8.41 -4.89
N MET A 21 16.92 -8.36 -4.77
CA MET A 21 17.61 -7.47 -3.85
C MET A 21 18.10 -6.23 -4.61
N ARG A 22 17.23 -5.25 -4.82
CA ARG A 22 17.58 -3.92 -5.36
C ARG A 22 18.27 -3.02 -4.31
N GLY A 23 19.19 -3.58 -3.52
CA GLY A 23 20.06 -2.81 -2.61
C GLY A 23 21.29 -2.21 -3.31
N LEU A 24 21.47 -2.47 -4.60
CA LEU A 24 22.67 -2.11 -5.36
C LEU A 24 22.83 -0.61 -5.64
N SER A 25 21.76 0.20 -5.55
CA SER A 25 21.85 1.61 -5.91
C SER A 25 22.24 2.54 -4.75
N THR A 26 22.24 2.05 -3.51
CA THR A 26 22.49 2.90 -2.31
C THR A 26 23.86 2.70 -1.69
N GLY A 27 24.61 1.66 -2.06
CA GLY A 27 25.97 1.44 -1.58
C GLY A 27 26.04 1.10 -0.08
N ASP A 28 26.16 -0.20 0.21
CA ASP A 28 27.06 -0.78 1.23
C ASP A 28 26.55 -2.19 1.58
N LEU A 29 27.03 -3.17 0.80
CA LEU A 29 26.87 -4.59 1.11
C LEU A 29 27.91 -4.97 2.17
N LYS A 30 27.47 -5.52 3.31
CA LYS A 30 28.39 -6.10 4.30
C LYS A 30 28.48 -7.59 4.10
N VAL A 31 29.67 -8.08 3.81
CA VAL A 31 29.94 -9.52 3.77
C VAL A 31 30.67 -9.88 5.05
N VAL A 32 30.04 -10.72 5.87
CA VAL A 32 30.57 -11.14 7.16
C VAL A 32 31.01 -12.60 7.09
N TRP A 33 32.19 -12.86 7.61
CA TRP A 33 32.82 -14.18 7.65
C TRP A 33 33.08 -14.61 9.10
N GLY A 34 32.73 -15.86 9.45
CA GLY A 34 32.95 -16.41 10.80
C GLY A 34 31.72 -16.47 11.73
N GLY A 35 30.49 -16.35 11.21
CA GLY A 35 29.25 -16.51 11.99
C GLY A 35 28.69 -15.19 12.58
N ARG A 36 27.86 -15.26 13.64
CA ARG A 36 27.15 -14.08 14.22
C ARG A 36 28.07 -13.04 14.88
N GLN A 37 29.31 -13.42 15.20
CA GLN A 37 30.36 -12.52 15.70
C GLN A 37 31.46 -12.29 14.65
N GLY A 38 31.16 -12.63 13.39
CA GLY A 38 32.13 -12.68 12.32
C GLY A 38 32.75 -11.33 11.98
N LYS A 39 33.88 -11.39 11.28
CA LYS A 39 34.62 -10.24 10.78
C LYS A 39 34.03 -9.79 9.44
N GLU A 40 33.81 -8.49 9.30
CA GLU A 40 33.46 -7.88 8.02
C GLU A 40 34.64 -7.97 7.05
N LEU A 41 34.37 -8.42 5.83
CA LEU A 41 35.37 -8.55 4.78
C LEU A 41 35.53 -7.23 4.02
N ASP A 42 36.78 -6.86 3.78
CA ASP A 42 37.18 -5.77 2.91
C ASP A 42 37.04 -6.22 1.44
N LEU A 43 36.07 -5.65 0.73
CA LEU A 43 35.75 -6.04 -0.64
C LEU A 43 36.85 -5.71 -1.65
N SER A 44 37.80 -4.83 -1.29
CA SER A 44 38.94 -4.47 -2.14
C SER A 44 40.07 -5.51 -2.14
N ARG A 45 39.98 -6.53 -1.29
CA ARG A 45 41.00 -7.56 -1.08
C ARG A 45 40.46 -8.95 -1.41
N THR A 46 41.32 -9.90 -1.75
CA THR A 46 40.86 -11.28 -2.06
C THR A 46 40.47 -12.06 -0.80
N LEU A 47 39.63 -13.10 -0.92
CA LEU A 47 39.25 -13.97 0.22
C LEU A 47 40.47 -14.59 0.93
N PRO A 48 41.47 -15.15 0.21
CA PRO A 48 42.64 -15.73 0.86
C PRO A 48 43.51 -14.70 1.59
N GLU A 49 43.63 -13.48 1.07
CA GLU A 49 44.36 -12.37 1.73
C GLU A 49 43.74 -11.97 3.07
N GLN A 50 42.48 -12.32 3.29
CA GLN A 50 41.72 -12.01 4.49
C GLN A 50 41.57 -13.22 5.42
N GLY A 51 42.20 -14.35 5.07
CA GLY A 51 42.25 -15.57 5.87
C GLY A 51 41.12 -16.57 5.61
N VAL A 52 40.21 -16.27 4.68
CA VAL A 52 39.07 -17.14 4.33
C VAL A 52 39.58 -18.40 3.62
N GLN A 53 39.23 -19.56 4.15
CA GLN A 53 39.59 -20.87 3.60
C GLN A 53 38.51 -21.41 2.65
N PRO A 54 38.87 -22.30 1.71
CA PRO A 54 37.88 -23.01 0.91
C PRO A 54 36.81 -23.69 1.77
N ASN A 55 35.55 -23.63 1.35
CA ASN A 55 34.36 -24.19 2.01
C ASN A 55 33.88 -23.46 3.28
N GLU A 56 34.45 -22.32 3.64
CA GLU A 56 33.90 -21.50 4.72
C GLU A 56 32.66 -20.73 4.26
N VAL A 57 31.69 -20.59 5.16
CA VAL A 57 30.41 -19.96 4.86
C VAL A 57 30.53 -18.44 5.00
N LEU A 58 30.30 -17.73 3.90
CA LEU A 58 30.10 -16.29 3.89
C LEU A 58 28.63 -15.96 4.15
N ARG A 59 28.37 -14.96 4.98
CA ARG A 59 27.03 -14.41 5.18
C ARG A 59 26.99 -13.01 4.60
N VAL A 60 26.12 -12.80 3.63
CA VAL A 60 25.86 -11.46 3.09
C VAL A 60 24.77 -10.83 3.95
N LEU A 61 25.11 -9.76 4.65
CA LEU A 61 24.18 -8.91 5.38
C LEU A 61 23.90 -7.67 4.53
N VAL A 62 22.63 -7.45 4.25
CA VAL A 62 22.18 -6.19 3.67
C VAL A 62 21.75 -5.32 4.85
N GLU A 63 22.64 -4.44 5.31
CA GLU A 63 22.24 -3.41 6.26
C GLU A 63 21.36 -2.39 5.51
N MET A 64 20.11 -2.29 5.91
CA MET A 64 19.27 -1.20 5.44
C MET A 64 19.70 0.06 6.20
N TYR A 65 20.24 1.04 5.49
CA TYR A 65 20.58 2.35 6.07
C TYR A 65 19.37 2.95 6.79
N GLU A 66 19.48 3.13 8.09
CA GLU A 66 18.76 4.17 8.83
C GLU A 66 19.52 5.49 8.61
N GLY A 67 19.33 6.13 7.46
CA GLY A 67 19.81 7.51 7.28
C GLY A 67 20.19 7.90 5.86
N GLY A 68 19.45 8.87 5.31
CA GLY A 68 20.10 9.96 4.57
C GLY A 68 20.19 9.90 3.05
N ALA A 69 19.50 8.98 2.37
CA ALA A 69 19.03 9.11 0.98
C ALA A 69 18.00 8.00 0.77
N GLY A 70 16.71 8.35 0.71
CA GLY A 70 15.62 7.37 0.81
C GLY A 70 15.72 6.25 -0.24
N SER A 71 15.38 5.03 0.15
CA SER A 71 15.08 3.98 -0.83
C SER A 71 13.92 4.44 -1.72
N LEU A 72 13.82 3.92 -2.95
CA LEU A 72 12.67 4.24 -3.85
C LEU A 72 11.32 4.07 -3.15
N ARG A 73 11.21 3.06 -2.27
CA ARG A 73 10.05 2.83 -1.41
C ARG A 73 9.85 3.96 -0.41
N ALA A 74 10.88 4.35 0.36
CA ALA A 74 10.80 5.45 1.32
C ALA A 74 10.40 6.76 0.63
N ASP A 75 11.03 7.08 -0.51
CA ASP A 75 10.68 8.27 -1.31
C ASP A 75 9.23 8.21 -1.84
N ARG A 76 8.75 7.02 -2.20
CA ARG A 76 7.35 6.85 -2.60
C ARG A 76 6.42 7.02 -1.41
N LEU A 77 6.70 6.43 -0.25
CA LEU A 77 5.90 6.58 0.96
C LEU A 77 5.80 8.02 1.43
N ASP A 78 6.91 8.76 1.41
CA ASP A 78 6.90 10.17 1.78
C ASP A 78 6.12 11.03 0.79
N ARG A 79 6.12 10.66 -0.50
CA ARG A 79 5.23 11.28 -1.49
C ARG A 79 3.76 10.97 -1.21
N GLU A 80 3.42 9.73 -0.89
CA GLU A 80 2.03 9.35 -0.51
C GLU A 80 1.58 10.09 0.75
N TRP A 81 2.47 10.24 1.74
CA TRP A 81 2.17 10.99 2.96
C TRP A 81 1.92 12.48 2.70
N ARG A 82 2.81 13.15 1.96
CA ARG A 82 2.59 14.56 1.58
C ARG A 82 1.33 14.73 0.72
N LEU A 83 1.02 13.74 -0.11
CA LEU A 83 -0.20 13.74 -0.91
C LEU A 83 -1.45 13.63 -0.03
N LEU A 84 -1.41 12.81 1.02
CA LEU A 84 -2.46 12.69 2.02
C LEU A 84 -2.70 13.99 2.78
N GLU A 85 -1.63 14.65 3.24
CA GLU A 85 -1.70 15.94 3.94
C GLU A 85 -2.37 17.01 3.06
N ARG A 86 -1.98 17.09 1.78
CA ARG A 86 -2.62 17.98 0.80
C ARG A 86 -4.09 17.61 0.56
N PHE A 87 -4.40 16.32 0.48
CA PHE A 87 -5.75 15.85 0.23
C PHE A 87 -6.71 16.14 1.39
N GLN A 88 -6.26 15.98 2.64
CA GLN A 88 -7.02 16.41 3.81
C GLN A 88 -7.25 17.93 3.79
N ALA A 89 -6.23 18.73 3.46
CA ALA A 89 -6.39 20.18 3.40
C ALA A 89 -7.46 20.64 2.39
N LEU A 90 -7.66 19.88 1.30
CA LEU A 90 -8.72 20.11 0.32
C LEU A 90 -10.11 19.60 0.78
N ASN A 91 -10.13 18.68 1.74
CA ASN A 91 -11.31 17.96 2.21
C ASN A 91 -11.41 17.96 3.76
N PRO A 92 -11.31 19.13 4.44
CA PRO A 92 -11.11 19.21 5.89
C PRO A 92 -12.28 18.67 6.72
N ASP A 93 -13.47 18.60 6.14
CA ASP A 93 -14.72 18.10 6.72
C ASP A 93 -15.08 16.68 6.26
N LYS A 94 -14.24 16.06 5.43
CA LYS A 94 -14.49 14.73 4.84
C LYS A 94 -13.37 13.73 5.11
N VAL A 95 -12.16 14.20 5.38
CA VAL A 95 -10.98 13.35 5.59
C VAL A 95 -10.23 13.84 6.83
N GLU A 96 -9.97 12.93 7.74
CA GLU A 96 -9.17 13.16 8.94
C GLU A 96 -8.01 12.16 8.96
N ILE A 97 -6.77 12.65 8.98
CA ILE A 97 -5.56 11.85 9.19
C ILE A 97 -5.46 11.56 10.69
N LEU A 98 -5.42 10.28 11.04
CA LEU A 98 -5.35 9.85 12.43
C LEU A 98 -3.91 9.57 12.86
N GLN A 99 -3.19 8.81 12.03
CA GLN A 99 -1.87 8.30 12.40
C GLN A 99 -1.06 7.84 11.19
N ARG A 100 0.26 8.02 11.28
CA ARG A 100 1.27 7.26 10.51
C ARG A 100 2.00 6.33 11.46
N GLN A 101 2.17 5.08 11.05
CA GLN A 101 2.95 4.10 11.80
C GLN A 101 3.94 3.42 10.86
N SER A 102 5.22 3.49 11.22
CA SER A 102 6.28 2.79 10.51
C SER A 102 6.61 1.48 11.26
N GLY A 103 6.70 0.38 10.51
CA GLY A 103 7.10 -0.93 11.00
C GLY A 103 8.21 -1.54 10.12
N PRO A 104 8.83 -2.64 10.56
CA PRO A 104 9.93 -3.27 9.84
C PRO A 104 9.51 -3.83 8.46
N ASP A 105 8.27 -4.32 8.35
CA ASP A 105 7.76 -4.99 7.15
C ASP A 105 6.66 -4.19 6.41
N GLU A 106 6.06 -3.19 7.08
CA GLU A 106 4.98 -2.38 6.51
C GLU A 106 5.02 -0.94 7.02
N GLU A 107 4.56 -0.02 6.16
CA GLU A 107 4.15 1.31 6.59
C GLU A 107 2.62 1.34 6.63
N VAL A 108 2.02 1.99 7.63
CA VAL A 108 0.57 2.02 7.80
C VAL A 108 0.08 3.45 8.01
N PHE A 109 -0.88 3.87 7.19
CA PHE A 109 -1.57 5.15 7.34
C PHE A 109 -3.01 4.90 7.79
N HIS A 110 -3.42 5.57 8.87
CA HIS A 110 -4.79 5.56 9.37
C HIS A 110 -5.50 6.86 8.99
N VAL A 111 -6.61 6.72 8.30
CA VAL A 111 -7.43 7.82 7.79
C VAL A 111 -8.88 7.57 8.15
N ARG A 112 -9.60 8.60 8.57
CA ARG A 112 -11.05 8.53 8.76
C ARG A 112 -11.75 9.27 7.62
N LEU A 113 -12.65 8.56 6.95
CA LEU A 113 -13.67 9.16 6.10
C LEU A 113 -14.81 9.66 6.97
N LEU A 114 -15.18 10.91 6.77
CA LEU A 114 -16.31 11.58 7.40
C LEU A 114 -17.40 11.82 6.34
N ASN A 115 -18.65 11.92 6.77
CA ASN A 115 -19.79 12.21 5.90
C ASN A 115 -19.83 11.29 4.66
N SER A 116 -19.48 10.02 4.86
CA SER A 116 -19.37 9.01 3.81
C SER A 116 -20.27 7.84 4.19
N PRO A 117 -21.59 7.93 3.94
CA PRO A 117 -22.55 6.91 4.31
C PRO A 117 -22.28 5.59 3.61
N GLY A 118 -22.34 4.51 4.37
CA GLY A 118 -22.31 3.13 3.91
C GLY A 118 -23.21 2.25 4.76
N ILE A 119 -23.50 1.06 4.25
CA ILE A 119 -24.37 0.10 4.94
C ILE A 119 -23.50 -0.70 5.91
N GLU A 120 -23.71 -0.52 7.20
CA GLU A 120 -23.02 -1.30 8.23
C GLU A 120 -23.53 -2.75 8.27
N ALA A 121 -24.86 -2.89 8.26
CA ALA A 121 -25.56 -4.15 8.38
C ALA A 121 -27.01 -4.03 7.87
N LEU A 122 -27.72 -5.14 7.86
CA LEU A 122 -29.16 -5.17 7.61
C LEU A 122 -29.92 -5.46 8.91
N SER A 123 -30.94 -4.65 9.19
CA SER A 123 -31.96 -4.93 10.20
C SER A 123 -33.23 -5.42 9.48
N GLY A 124 -33.34 -6.74 9.31
CA GLY A 124 -34.31 -7.32 8.38
C GLY A 124 -33.98 -6.90 6.95
N ALA A 125 -34.90 -6.19 6.28
CA ALA A 125 -34.69 -5.64 4.94
C ALA A 125 -34.19 -4.19 4.93
N GLN A 126 -34.09 -3.54 6.11
CA GLN A 126 -33.72 -2.14 6.21
C GLN A 126 -32.21 -1.97 6.45
N PRO A 127 -31.50 -1.18 5.64
CA PRO A 127 -30.09 -0.87 5.86
C PRO A 127 -29.87 -0.07 7.15
N VAL A 128 -28.90 -0.49 7.96
CA VAL A 128 -28.35 0.31 9.05
C VAL A 128 -27.19 1.11 8.48
N ILE A 129 -27.31 2.44 8.49
CA ILE A 129 -26.33 3.34 7.88
C ILE A 129 -25.31 3.82 8.90
N ARG A 130 -24.04 3.82 8.50
CA ARG A 130 -22.94 4.47 9.20
C ARG A 130 -22.27 5.45 8.24
N ASP A 131 -21.88 6.63 8.72
CA ASP A 131 -21.35 7.73 7.89
C ASP A 131 -19.89 8.06 8.16
N ARG A 132 -19.24 7.27 9.02
CA ARG A 132 -17.84 7.43 9.40
C ARG A 132 -17.12 6.09 9.34
N HIS A 133 -15.96 6.09 8.68
CA HIS A 133 -15.19 4.88 8.43
C HIS A 133 -13.71 5.15 8.64
N THR A 134 -13.10 4.41 9.57
CA THR A 134 -11.67 4.39 9.81
C THR A 134 -11.02 3.37 8.88
N LEU A 135 -10.18 3.86 7.98
CA LEU A 135 -9.44 3.10 7.00
C LEU A 135 -7.98 2.95 7.45
N ARG A 136 -7.47 1.73 7.35
CA ARG A 136 -6.08 1.37 7.53
C ARG A 136 -5.48 1.03 6.16
N PHE A 137 -4.61 1.88 5.66
CA PHE A 137 -3.87 1.65 4.43
C PHE A 137 -2.50 1.08 4.74
N CYS A 138 -2.20 -0.09 4.19
CA CYS A 138 -0.95 -0.80 4.45
C CYS A 138 -0.11 -0.80 3.19
N TYR A 139 1.15 -0.44 3.36
CA TYR A 139 2.13 -0.41 2.30
C TYR A 139 3.14 -1.52 2.57
N PRO A 140 3.02 -2.66 1.87
CA PRO A 140 3.89 -3.80 2.11
C PRO A 140 5.35 -3.46 1.83
N ARG A 141 6.24 -4.34 2.27
CA ARG A 141 7.70 -4.22 2.10
C ARG A 141 8.14 -3.94 0.65
N PHE A 142 7.40 -4.46 -0.33
CA PHE A 142 7.70 -4.31 -1.76
C PHE A 142 6.81 -3.28 -2.46
N TYR A 143 6.22 -2.33 -1.73
CA TYR A 143 5.57 -1.18 -2.34
C TYR A 143 6.61 -0.29 -3.07
N PRO A 144 6.35 0.20 -4.31
CA PRO A 144 5.09 0.18 -5.06
C PRO A 144 4.90 -0.99 -6.05
N GLU A 145 5.79 -1.97 -6.10
CA GLU A 145 5.60 -3.17 -6.92
C GLU A 145 4.39 -4.01 -6.45
N MET A 146 4.14 -4.00 -5.13
CA MET A 146 2.90 -4.51 -4.53
C MET A 146 1.90 -3.38 -4.29
N PRO A 147 0.58 -3.63 -4.47
CA PRO A 147 -0.44 -2.61 -4.31
C PRO A 147 -0.62 -2.18 -2.85
N ILE A 148 -1.22 -1.01 -2.66
CA ILE A 148 -1.68 -0.55 -1.34
C ILE A 148 -2.84 -1.46 -0.90
N GLU A 149 -2.78 -1.98 0.32
CA GLU A 149 -3.88 -2.74 0.91
C GLU A 149 -4.75 -1.81 1.75
N CYS A 150 -6.07 -2.06 1.77
CA CYS A 150 -7.02 -1.26 2.55
C CYS A 150 -7.86 -2.16 3.44
N TYR A 151 -8.03 -1.72 4.69
CA TYR A 151 -8.90 -2.35 5.66
C TYR A 151 -9.80 -1.31 6.27
N ILE A 152 -11.10 -1.58 6.33
CA ILE A 152 -12.07 -0.78 7.06
C ILE A 152 -12.23 -1.37 8.46
N GLN A 153 -12.11 -0.56 9.51
CA GLN A 153 -12.16 -1.05 10.89
C GLN A 153 -13.58 -1.34 11.34
N GLU A 154 -14.52 -0.50 10.92
CA GLU A 154 -15.94 -0.66 11.18
C GLU A 154 -16.56 -1.66 10.19
N PRO A 155 -17.60 -2.42 10.59
CA PRO A 155 -18.32 -3.28 9.66
C PRO A 155 -18.89 -2.47 8.48
N LEU A 156 -18.67 -2.99 7.28
CA LEU A 156 -19.26 -2.49 6.05
C LEU A 156 -19.82 -3.68 5.29
N PHE A 157 -21.14 -3.78 5.26
CA PHE A 157 -21.86 -4.75 4.47
C PHE A 157 -21.70 -4.35 3.00
N HIS A 158 -20.80 -5.01 2.29
CA HIS A 158 -20.50 -4.74 0.88
C HIS A 158 -19.90 -5.98 0.20
N PRO A 159 -20.25 -6.30 -1.06
CA PRO A 159 -19.77 -7.52 -1.74
C PRO A 159 -18.25 -7.67 -1.78
N ASN A 160 -17.51 -6.56 -1.87
CA ASN A 160 -16.05 -6.52 -2.00
C ASN A 160 -15.29 -6.29 -0.68
N VAL A 161 -15.98 -6.36 0.47
CA VAL A 161 -15.37 -6.20 1.79
C VAL A 161 -15.46 -7.52 2.54
N LYS A 162 -14.32 -8.00 3.04
CA LYS A 162 -14.26 -9.24 3.82
C LYS A 162 -14.77 -8.98 5.25
N PRO A 163 -15.89 -9.58 5.69
CA PRO A 163 -16.51 -9.24 6.98
C PRO A 163 -15.62 -9.52 8.19
N GLU A 164 -14.78 -10.56 8.12
CA GLU A 164 -13.99 -11.02 9.27
C GLU A 164 -12.77 -10.15 9.53
N THR A 165 -12.23 -9.49 8.50
CA THR A 165 -10.98 -8.73 8.59
C THR A 165 -11.12 -7.27 8.21
N GLY A 166 -12.26 -6.87 7.62
CA GLY A 166 -12.45 -5.57 7.01
C GLY A 166 -11.62 -5.34 5.75
N PHE A 167 -10.97 -6.37 5.19
CA PHE A 167 -10.18 -6.21 3.96
C PHE A 167 -11.05 -5.75 2.79
N VAL A 168 -10.62 -4.70 2.09
CA VAL A 168 -11.35 -4.10 0.98
C VAL A 168 -10.65 -4.45 -0.34
N CYS A 169 -11.33 -5.14 -1.24
CA CYS A 169 -10.80 -5.45 -2.57
C CYS A 169 -10.87 -4.23 -3.49
N LEU A 170 -9.91 -3.31 -3.35
CA LEU A 170 -9.90 -2.03 -4.09
C LEU A 170 -9.54 -2.16 -5.58
N TRP A 171 -8.75 -3.17 -5.93
CA TRP A 171 -8.06 -3.24 -7.22
C TRP A 171 -8.52 -4.46 -8.03
N GLU A 172 -8.94 -4.21 -9.27
CA GLU A 172 -9.16 -5.28 -10.25
C GLU A 172 -7.81 -5.77 -10.79
N GLU A 173 -6.96 -4.81 -11.16
CA GLU A 173 -5.58 -5.04 -11.60
C GLU A 173 -4.64 -4.20 -10.75
N ALA A 174 -3.53 -4.78 -10.28
CA ALA A 174 -2.53 -4.06 -9.52
C ALA A 174 -1.65 -3.21 -10.46
N SER A 175 -1.31 -2.00 -10.03
CA SER A 175 -0.42 -1.10 -10.76
C SER A 175 0.44 -0.29 -9.79
N SER A 176 1.74 -0.18 -10.08
CA SER A 176 2.67 0.69 -9.33
C SER A 176 2.36 2.19 -9.50
N ARG A 177 1.48 2.53 -10.45
CA ARG A 177 0.95 3.88 -10.62
C ARG A 177 -0.17 4.22 -9.64
N HIS A 178 -0.78 3.21 -9.00
CA HIS A 178 -1.81 3.47 -8.01
C HIS A 178 -1.24 4.23 -6.81
N ASN A 179 -2.01 5.20 -6.34
CA ASN A 179 -1.67 6.02 -5.18
C ASN A 179 -2.78 5.98 -4.12
N LEU A 180 -2.48 6.56 -2.96
CA LEU A 180 -3.37 6.58 -1.82
C LEU A 180 -4.68 7.31 -2.10
N ILE A 181 -4.65 8.38 -2.91
CA ILE A 181 -5.86 9.15 -3.21
C ILE A 181 -6.85 8.29 -3.98
N GLN A 182 -6.38 7.54 -4.97
CA GLN A 182 -7.22 6.57 -5.67
C GLN A 182 -7.75 5.50 -4.72
N ALA A 183 -6.95 5.05 -3.76
CA ALA A 183 -7.37 4.06 -2.76
C ALA A 183 -8.49 4.61 -1.86
N ILE A 184 -8.35 5.85 -1.37
CA ILE A 184 -9.36 6.52 -0.54
C ILE A 184 -10.63 6.81 -1.34
N SER A 185 -10.51 7.38 -2.55
CA SER A 185 -11.65 7.64 -3.44
C SER A 185 -12.45 6.36 -3.75
N ARG A 186 -11.76 5.24 -4.02
CA ARG A 186 -12.40 3.95 -4.26
C ARG A 186 -13.07 3.41 -3.00
N ALA A 187 -12.41 3.50 -1.84
CA ALA A 187 -13.01 3.08 -0.57
C ALA A 187 -14.31 3.87 -0.27
N GLN A 188 -14.32 5.18 -0.51
CA GLN A 188 -15.53 5.99 -0.38
C GLN A 188 -16.62 5.55 -1.37
N ALA A 189 -16.27 5.35 -2.64
CA ALA A 189 -17.22 4.89 -3.66
C ALA A 189 -17.82 3.51 -3.35
N MET A 190 -17.02 2.61 -2.75
CA MET A 190 -17.49 1.31 -2.27
C MET A 190 -18.45 1.45 -1.08
N ALA A 191 -18.13 2.29 -0.09
CA ALA A 191 -19.05 2.55 1.02
C ALA A 191 -20.43 3.03 0.50
N ALA A 192 -20.41 3.89 -0.53
CA ALA A 192 -21.61 4.38 -1.20
C ALA A 192 -22.24 3.42 -2.22
N TYR A 193 -21.76 2.17 -2.33
CA TYR A 193 -22.23 1.17 -3.29
C TYR A 193 -22.17 1.60 -4.78
N ARG A 194 -21.32 2.58 -5.11
CA ARG A 194 -21.07 3.02 -6.50
C ARG A 194 -20.02 2.19 -7.22
N MET A 195 -19.27 1.40 -6.47
CA MET A 195 -18.25 0.51 -7.00
C MET A 195 -18.47 -0.88 -6.44
N VAL A 196 -18.95 -1.80 -7.28
CA VAL A 196 -19.24 -3.18 -6.91
C VAL A 196 -18.69 -4.09 -8.00
N ASN A 197 -17.93 -5.11 -7.60
CA ASN A 197 -17.42 -6.15 -8.48
C ASN A 197 -17.90 -7.52 -7.99
N LEU A 198 -18.79 -8.17 -8.74
CA LEU A 198 -19.34 -9.49 -8.39
C LEU A 198 -18.52 -10.65 -8.97
N GLY A 199 -17.38 -10.36 -9.59
CA GLY A 199 -16.46 -11.37 -10.11
C GLY A 199 -15.87 -12.23 -8.99
N GLY A 200 -15.75 -13.53 -9.23
CA GLY A 200 -15.36 -14.53 -8.23
C GLY A 200 -14.15 -14.16 -7.36
N PRO A 201 -13.02 -13.71 -7.92
CA PRO A 201 -11.84 -13.31 -7.14
C PRO A 201 -12.02 -12.06 -6.27
N HIS A 202 -13.02 -11.21 -6.59
CA HIS A 202 -13.26 -9.92 -5.91
C HIS A 202 -14.42 -9.98 -4.91
N MET A 203 -15.25 -11.03 -4.98
CA MET A 203 -16.36 -11.24 -4.06
C MET A 203 -15.85 -11.74 -2.71
N MET A 204 -15.85 -10.84 -1.72
CA MET A 204 -15.38 -11.09 -0.36
C MET A 204 -16.53 -11.35 0.63
N ASN A 205 -17.76 -11.00 0.27
CA ASN A 205 -18.96 -11.16 1.09
C ASN A 205 -20.15 -11.62 0.24
N ARG A 206 -20.39 -12.94 0.24
CA ARG A 206 -21.47 -13.57 -0.52
C ARG A 206 -22.87 -13.10 -0.08
N PRO A 207 -23.21 -13.04 1.22
CA PRO A 207 -24.50 -12.47 1.65
C PRO A 207 -24.76 -11.05 1.12
N ALA A 208 -23.75 -10.18 1.11
CA ALA A 208 -23.90 -8.83 0.57
C ALA A 208 -24.07 -8.82 -0.96
N ALA A 209 -23.40 -9.74 -1.67
CA ALA A 209 -23.58 -9.92 -3.12
C ALA A 209 -25.00 -10.37 -3.47
N GLU A 210 -25.51 -11.40 -2.79
CA GLU A 210 -26.87 -11.90 -2.99
C GLU A 210 -27.92 -10.82 -2.70
N TRP A 211 -27.74 -10.07 -1.61
CA TRP A 211 -28.62 -8.94 -1.29
C TRP A 211 -28.53 -7.83 -2.35
N TYR A 212 -27.33 -7.48 -2.82
CA TYR A 212 -27.12 -6.49 -3.86
C TYR A 212 -27.87 -6.83 -5.15
N GLU A 213 -27.78 -8.10 -5.58
CA GLU A 213 -28.49 -8.60 -6.77
C GLU A 213 -30.01 -8.55 -6.61
N GLN A 214 -30.52 -8.86 -5.41
CA GLN A 214 -31.96 -8.81 -5.12
C GLN A 214 -32.53 -7.39 -5.14
N ILE A 215 -31.79 -6.40 -4.63
CA ILE A 215 -32.27 -5.02 -4.49
C ILE A 215 -32.06 -4.18 -5.76
N GLY A 216 -31.05 -4.50 -6.57
CA GLY A 216 -30.73 -3.88 -7.87
C GLY A 216 -30.23 -2.42 -7.83
N ARG A 217 -30.59 -1.59 -6.83
CA ARG A 217 -30.16 -0.18 -6.69
C ARG A 217 -29.89 0.26 -5.24
N PRO A 218 -28.98 -0.41 -4.51
CA PRO A 218 -28.72 -0.09 -3.11
C PRO A 218 -28.18 1.32 -2.87
N GLN A 219 -27.53 1.93 -3.87
CA GLN A 219 -27.10 3.33 -3.83
C GLN A 219 -28.24 4.34 -3.55
N GLN A 220 -29.50 3.98 -3.82
CA GLN A 220 -30.66 4.83 -3.46
C GLN A 220 -31.02 4.72 -1.98
N LEU A 221 -30.53 3.69 -1.30
CA LEU A 221 -30.75 3.44 0.12
C LEU A 221 -29.65 4.05 0.99
N VAL A 222 -28.52 4.39 0.37
CA VAL A 222 -27.44 5.13 1.01
C VAL A 222 -27.74 6.62 0.85
N PRO A 223 -27.79 7.40 1.95
CA PRO A 223 -28.11 8.82 1.88
C PRO A 223 -27.23 9.56 0.88
N LEU A 224 -27.84 10.21 -0.11
CA LEU A 224 -27.17 11.00 -1.15
C LEU A 224 -26.57 12.32 -0.65
N SER A 225 -26.61 12.59 0.66
CA SER A 225 -25.98 13.77 1.27
C SER A 225 -24.45 13.71 1.28
N TRP A 226 -23.87 12.65 0.71
CA TRP A 226 -22.44 12.49 0.60
C TRP A 226 -21.92 13.27 -0.60
N GLU A 227 -20.87 14.04 -0.38
CA GLU A 227 -20.22 14.81 -1.43
C GLU A 227 -18.93 14.12 -1.83
N ASP A 228 -18.68 13.98 -3.15
CA ASP A 228 -17.43 13.45 -3.67
C ASP A 228 -16.21 14.19 -3.08
N LEU A 229 -15.14 13.43 -2.84
CA LEU A 229 -13.87 14.00 -2.42
C LEU A 229 -13.27 14.88 -3.52
N LYS A 230 -12.79 16.06 -3.15
CA LYS A 230 -12.07 16.97 -4.06
C LYS A 230 -10.68 16.39 -4.31
N VAL A 231 -10.46 15.85 -5.51
CA VAL A 231 -9.19 15.25 -5.94
C VAL A 231 -8.38 16.15 -6.90
N TYR A 232 -8.72 17.43 -6.96
CA TYR A 232 -8.00 18.41 -7.76
C TYR A 232 -7.83 19.71 -6.99
N GLU A 233 -6.82 20.46 -7.40
CA GLU A 233 -6.52 21.78 -6.88
C GLU A 233 -6.52 22.79 -8.03
N VAL A 234 -7.07 23.99 -7.79
CA VAL A 234 -7.01 25.10 -8.73
C VAL A 234 -6.08 26.17 -8.17
N ARG A 235 -4.96 26.43 -8.85
CA ARG A 235 -4.03 27.53 -8.53
C ARG A 235 -3.71 28.30 -9.79
N ASP A 236 -3.78 29.64 -9.73
CA ASP A 236 -3.45 30.53 -10.85
C ASP A 236 -4.09 30.11 -12.18
N SER A 237 -5.39 29.77 -12.14
CA SER A 237 -6.17 29.26 -13.28
C SER A 237 -5.67 27.94 -13.90
N ARG A 238 -4.80 27.20 -13.21
CA ARG A 238 -4.35 25.85 -13.58
C ARG A 238 -4.96 24.80 -12.65
N VAL A 239 -5.51 23.75 -13.26
CA VAL A 239 -6.03 22.58 -12.55
C VAL A 239 -4.91 21.54 -12.41
N SER A 240 -4.63 21.12 -11.18
CA SER A 240 -3.71 20.03 -10.87
C SER A 240 -4.48 18.87 -10.24
N TRP A 241 -4.49 17.72 -10.91
CA TRP A 241 -5.14 16.51 -10.40
C TRP A 241 -4.23 15.76 -9.43
N LEU A 242 -4.81 15.28 -8.34
CA LEU A 242 -4.13 14.41 -7.37
C LEU A 242 -4.19 12.92 -7.78
N GLU A 243 -5.11 12.56 -8.68
CA GLU A 243 -5.20 11.24 -9.29
C GLU A 243 -4.49 11.22 -10.67
N PRO A 244 -3.46 10.37 -10.88
CA PRO A 244 -2.79 10.25 -12.16
C PRO A 244 -3.76 9.79 -13.26
N GLY A 245 -3.75 10.45 -14.41
CA GLY A 245 -4.50 10.02 -15.60
C GLY A 245 -5.96 10.49 -15.69
N ARG A 246 -6.50 11.22 -14.70
CA ARG A 246 -7.76 11.96 -14.89
C ARG A 246 -7.50 13.20 -15.75
N SER A 247 -8.15 13.30 -16.90
CA SER A 247 -8.28 14.55 -17.65
C SER A 247 -9.62 15.21 -17.30
N LEU A 248 -9.71 16.54 -17.47
CA LEU A 248 -11.01 17.19 -17.57
C LEU A 248 -11.73 16.57 -18.78
N ALA A 249 -12.93 16.03 -18.55
CA ALA A 249 -13.86 15.67 -19.62
C ALA A 249 -14.54 16.93 -20.15
#